data_AF-A0A4U8WAY0-F1
#
_entry.id   AF-A0A4U8WAY0-F1
#
_cell.length_a   1.000
_cell.length_b   1.000
_cell.length_c   1.000
_cell.angle_alpha   90.00
_cell.angle_beta   90.00
_cell.angle_gamma   90.00
#
_symmetry.space_group_name_H-M   'P 1'
#
loop_
_entity.id
_entity.type
_entity.pdbx_description
1 polymer ?
#
loop_
_entity_poly.entity_id
_entity_poly.type
_entity_poly.pdbx_seq_one_letter_code
_entity_poly.pdbx_strand_id
1 'polypeptide(L)'
;MDIKYAFYSTSKGYRVLGGTAAQFLKADGSLDSNNYSLSGHTHAFSQITAKPTTASGYGITDVPRQAVLGGDVNSVRSADTRNTNPLPSTDIRAGVWFDFKSNSAIELNNFPVGTYGASMTFVPYSDNSGNNNTAFRLVQSSNNLFFQNYNNTWGAWNKIFHTGNFNPDLYLSLTGGTLTGALTIRPASGGSLFEQDVITFHDSGQADGNIIPLAFKYGTSTSPTAFIKAVSKGSNGINGAIFQFFDNTTKHTEVSSAGVTSNTFIKSGGTSSQFLKADGSVDNNTYLSQSSLNTQLGNYAALNGIQTFTNTNTFLQSPVIPNGTLGNHAVNLNQLNTKVTNEDSVRGVAFDSGLPTGVPYFIHTNGTYVPIATQSWVSSNYISTSHIANTITLTSIQHWNYMAQYGLQLNSDFAVNTGSGLLIADDYFGGESGMVDRNNDRFVSAKQESFYKYGSRYGNFDGLNFNLDTRLFGMGRESNKEDKLTVEGSVKASKNFKSEEERPDTIFIPNGNVASLGDEIVNDESEYAIRLDPHEYEIGPSGYLDVDDRNRLIHIVGEHIKMVVNFKEIYPKQQIVIYNFDKYGGIMAVKVYGKDIYHIPGGSFLRLYVTKSRRVIAERDLPCEFVW
;
A
#
# COMPACT_ATOMS: atom_id res chain seq x y z
N MET A 1 50.76 108.69 132.23
CA MET A 1 52.07 108.07 132.57
C MET A 1 51.98 106.66 132.01
N ASP A 2 52.63 106.34 130.89
CA ASP A 2 54.06 106.03 130.83
C ASP A 2 54.42 104.85 131.77
N ILE A 3 54.72 103.70 131.15
CA ILE A 3 55.59 102.56 131.54
C ILE A 3 55.74 102.31 133.07
N LYS A 4 55.40 101.15 133.66
CA LYS A 4 56.18 99.87 133.64
C LYS A 4 55.32 98.69 134.14
N TYR A 5 55.10 97.75 133.24
CA TYR A 5 53.94 96.86 133.12
C TYR A 5 54.27 95.38 133.38
N ALA A 6 53.45 94.69 134.20
CA ALA A 6 52.99 93.29 134.05
C ALA A 6 52.35 92.85 135.39
N PHE A 7 51.03 92.64 135.46
CA PHE A 7 50.24 91.48 135.01
C PHE A 7 50.32 90.29 135.96
N TYR A 8 49.33 90.14 136.84
CA TYR A 8 48.72 88.84 137.20
C TYR A 8 47.33 89.10 137.77
N SER A 9 46.31 88.90 136.93
CA SER A 9 44.91 88.76 137.33
C SER A 9 44.57 87.27 137.41
N THR A 10 43.97 86.82 138.50
CA THR A 10 43.40 85.47 138.61
C THR A 10 41.94 85.51 138.17
N SER A 11 41.67 85.01 136.96
CA SER A 11 40.32 84.80 136.42
C SER A 11 39.97 83.31 136.47
N LYS A 12 38.73 82.97 136.86
CA LYS A 12 38.21 81.59 136.84
C LYS A 12 37.94 81.04 135.43
N GLY A 13 38.18 81.83 134.38
CA GLY A 13 38.09 81.36 133.01
C GLY A 13 38.51 82.44 132.01
N TYR A 14 39.36 82.06 131.07
CA TYR A 14 39.69 82.88 129.91
C TYR A 14 39.01 82.27 128.69
N ARG A 15 38.27 83.10 127.93
CA ARG A 15 37.73 82.74 126.62
C ARG A 15 38.41 83.60 125.56
N VAL A 16 38.82 82.99 124.45
CA VAL A 16 39.29 83.75 123.28
C VAL A 16 38.07 84.32 122.56
N LEU A 17 38.09 85.62 122.26
CA LEU A 17 37.04 86.27 121.50
C LEU A 17 37.02 85.67 120.07
N GLY A 18 36.01 84.85 119.76
CA GLY A 18 35.88 84.15 118.47
C GLY A 18 36.35 82.69 118.44
N GLY A 19 36.85 82.13 119.55
CA GLY A 19 37.22 80.71 119.63
C GLY A 19 36.00 79.78 119.63
N THR A 20 36.14 78.57 119.07
CA THR A 20 35.08 77.55 119.05
C THR A 20 35.36 76.45 120.08
N ALA A 21 34.31 75.70 120.46
CA ALA A 21 34.42 74.63 121.46
C ALA A 21 35.37 73.47 121.08
N ALA A 22 35.86 73.44 119.84
CA ALA A 22 36.77 72.40 119.33
C ALA A 22 38.26 72.73 119.52
N GLN A 23 38.61 73.89 120.08
CA GLN A 23 39.99 74.38 120.17
C GLN A 23 40.50 74.34 121.61
N PHE A 24 41.73 73.84 121.81
CA PHE A 24 42.39 73.84 123.12
C PHE A 24 43.28 75.08 123.27
N LEU A 25 43.28 75.69 124.45
CA LEU A 25 44.08 76.88 124.75
C LEU A 25 45.42 76.48 125.38
N LYS A 26 46.53 76.94 124.80
CA LYS A 26 47.86 76.76 125.40
C LYS A 26 48.05 77.71 126.57
N ALA A 27 48.98 77.36 127.47
CA ALA A 27 49.25 78.15 128.67
C ALA A 27 49.75 79.58 128.37
N ASP A 28 50.26 79.84 127.16
CA ASP A 28 50.69 81.17 126.68
C ASP A 28 49.54 81.99 126.05
N GLY A 29 48.31 81.46 126.03
CA GLY A 29 47.13 82.11 125.49
C GLY A 29 46.93 81.94 123.98
N SER A 30 47.85 81.25 123.28
CA SER A 30 47.66 80.88 121.87
C SER A 30 46.75 79.66 121.72
N LEU A 31 46.08 79.53 120.57
CA LEU A 31 45.25 78.36 120.24
C LEU A 31 46.14 77.21 119.75
N ASP A 32 45.89 75.98 120.20
CA ASP A 32 46.58 74.81 119.68
C ASP A 32 46.08 74.42 118.29
N SER A 33 47.00 74.29 117.34
CA SER A 33 46.73 74.00 115.92
C SER A 33 47.04 72.56 115.51
N ASN A 34 47.30 71.67 116.47
CA ASN A 34 47.51 70.24 116.22
C ASN A 34 46.18 69.47 116.22
N ASN A 35 46.09 68.42 115.40
CA ASN A 35 44.97 67.48 115.43
C ASN A 35 45.26 66.36 116.43
N TYR A 36 44.38 66.19 117.42
CA TYR A 36 44.49 65.17 118.45
C TYR A 36 43.45 64.07 118.21
N SER A 37 43.85 62.79 118.30
CA SER A 37 42.92 61.66 118.29
C SER A 37 42.67 61.14 119.71
N LEU A 38 41.46 60.65 119.97
CA LEU A 38 41.13 60.03 121.26
C LEU A 38 41.87 58.69 121.42
N SER A 39 42.39 58.45 122.64
CA SER A 39 43.12 57.22 123.02
C SER A 39 42.30 55.93 122.88
N GLY A 40 40.98 56.04 122.72
CA GLY A 40 40.11 54.97 122.25
C GLY A 40 39.10 55.55 121.26
N HIS A 41 39.06 55.00 120.06
CA HIS A 41 38.11 55.38 119.03
C HIS A 41 37.62 54.14 118.28
N THR A 42 36.36 54.18 117.85
CA THR A 42 35.75 53.16 116.99
C THR A 42 35.62 53.75 115.60
N HIS A 43 36.19 53.08 114.59
CA HIS A 43 35.97 53.43 113.18
C HIS A 43 34.89 52.51 112.62
N ALA A 44 33.89 53.07 111.95
CA ALA A 44 33.04 52.24 111.11
C ALA A 44 33.92 51.66 110.00
N PHE A 45 33.80 50.37 109.72
CA PHE A 45 34.65 49.69 108.73
C PHE A 45 34.63 50.40 107.36
N SER A 46 33.52 51.07 107.01
CA SER A 46 33.38 51.90 105.82
C SER A 46 34.41 53.03 105.71
N GLN A 47 34.87 53.58 106.84
CA GLN A 47 35.76 54.75 106.91
C GLN A 47 37.26 54.41 106.74
N ILE A 48 37.61 53.12 106.66
CA ILE A 48 38.98 52.67 106.36
C ILE A 48 39.18 52.74 104.84
N THR A 49 40.09 53.59 104.39
CA THR A 49 40.32 53.88 102.96
C THR A 49 41.27 52.88 102.27
N ALA A 50 42.06 52.12 103.03
CA ALA A 50 42.95 51.06 102.53
C ALA A 50 42.50 49.69 103.04
N LYS A 51 41.44 49.13 102.46
CA LYS A 51 40.95 47.80 102.82
C LYS A 51 41.64 46.71 101.98
N PRO A 52 41.91 45.51 102.54
CA PRO A 52 42.38 44.37 101.75
C PRO A 52 41.47 44.07 100.54
N THR A 53 42.03 43.70 99.40
CA THR A 53 41.27 43.42 98.16
C THR A 53 41.09 41.93 97.87
N THR A 54 41.61 41.05 98.75
CA THR A 54 41.51 39.60 98.60
C THR A 54 40.95 38.96 99.88
N ALA A 55 40.22 37.87 99.73
CA ALA A 55 39.65 37.11 100.85
C ALA A 55 40.72 36.60 101.84
N SER A 56 41.93 36.29 101.34
CA SER A 56 43.09 35.93 102.16
C SER A 56 43.57 37.11 103.02
N GLY A 57 43.54 38.34 102.47
CA GLY A 57 43.83 39.55 103.22
C GLY A 57 42.81 39.88 104.33
N TYR A 58 41.64 39.22 104.33
CA TYR A 58 40.64 39.26 105.40
C TYR A 58 40.67 38.04 106.33
N GLY A 59 41.55 37.06 106.10
CA GLY A 59 41.66 35.85 106.92
C GLY A 59 40.54 34.81 106.72
N ILE A 60 39.81 34.86 105.60
CA ILE A 60 38.71 33.92 105.32
C ILE A 60 39.23 32.73 104.50
N THR A 61 39.04 31.50 105.00
CA THR A 61 39.61 30.26 104.43
C THR A 61 38.63 29.35 103.68
N ASP A 62 37.32 29.58 103.81
CA ASP A 62 36.28 28.82 103.10
C ASP A 62 35.46 29.76 102.20
N VAL A 63 35.86 29.84 100.93
CA VAL A 63 35.12 30.58 99.91
C VAL A 63 34.66 29.57 98.85
N PRO A 64 33.34 29.30 98.68
CA PRO A 64 32.88 28.50 97.56
C PRO A 64 33.28 29.20 96.26
N ARG A 65 33.99 28.50 95.37
CA ARG A 65 34.36 29.02 94.04
C ARG A 65 33.11 29.14 93.17
N GLN A 66 32.32 30.16 93.40
CA GLN A 66 31.41 30.69 92.39
C GLN A 66 32.25 31.58 91.48
N ALA A 67 32.59 31.08 90.29
CA ALA A 67 33.16 31.91 89.23
C ALA A 67 32.07 32.91 88.80
N VAL A 68 32.02 34.07 89.46
CA VAL A 68 31.33 35.24 88.94
C VAL A 68 32.13 35.67 87.71
N LEU A 69 31.65 35.34 86.51
CA LEU A 69 32.18 35.86 85.26
C LEU A 69 31.76 37.32 85.14
N GLY A 70 32.46 38.20 85.86
CA GLY A 70 32.36 39.64 85.78
C GLY A 70 33.67 40.24 85.24
N GLY A 71 33.58 40.90 84.09
CA GLY A 71 34.66 41.63 83.41
C GLY A 71 34.37 41.73 81.91
N ASP A 72 34.87 42.77 81.25
CA ASP A 72 34.66 43.12 79.81
C ASP A 72 35.25 42.10 78.80
N VAL A 73 35.24 40.81 79.16
CA VAL A 73 35.68 39.71 78.31
C VAL A 73 34.45 38.89 77.94
N ASN A 74 33.96 39.07 76.71
CA ASN A 74 32.83 38.34 76.13
C ASN A 74 33.13 36.85 75.85
N SER A 75 34.12 36.27 76.50
CA SER A 75 34.58 34.91 76.21
C SER A 75 35.21 34.26 77.43
N VAL A 76 34.86 33.00 77.68
CA VAL A 76 35.56 32.11 78.60
C VAL A 76 36.61 31.34 77.80
N ARG A 77 37.90 31.60 78.03
CA ARG A 77 38.99 30.86 77.38
C ARG A 77 39.37 29.63 78.22
N SER A 78 39.12 28.43 77.70
CA SER A 78 39.66 27.18 78.27
C SER A 78 41.04 26.89 77.67
N ALA A 79 42.10 27.01 78.47
CA ALA A 79 43.49 26.72 78.07
C ALA A 79 43.93 25.37 78.65
N ASP A 80 43.28 24.29 78.23
CA ASP A 80 43.62 22.94 78.67
C ASP A 80 44.54 22.25 77.64
N THR A 81 45.83 22.12 77.97
CA THR A 81 46.87 21.53 77.09
C THR A 81 47.09 20.04 77.31
N ARG A 82 46.36 19.40 78.25
CA ARG A 82 46.51 17.97 78.52
C ARG A 82 45.94 17.14 77.35
N ASN A 83 46.60 16.03 76.99
CA ASN A 83 46.06 15.05 76.03
C ASN A 83 45.48 13.82 76.74
N THR A 84 44.89 14.05 77.91
CA THR A 84 44.12 13.08 78.69
C THR A 84 42.80 13.76 79.05
N ASN A 85 41.69 13.06 78.87
CA ASN A 85 40.36 13.55 79.25
C ASN A 85 39.73 12.58 80.27
N PRO A 86 38.86 13.06 81.18
CA PRO A 86 37.86 12.24 81.83
C PRO A 86 37.10 11.37 80.82
N LEU A 87 37.04 10.06 81.06
CA LEU A 87 36.42 9.11 80.13
C LEU A 87 34.88 9.14 80.25
N PRO A 88 34.13 9.01 79.13
CA PRO A 88 32.69 8.82 79.16
C PRO A 88 32.36 7.41 79.66
N SER A 89 32.26 7.27 80.98
CA SER A 89 31.61 6.16 81.70
C SER A 89 31.80 6.31 83.22
N THR A 90 32.68 7.21 83.69
CA THR A 90 32.86 7.48 85.13
C THR A 90 33.02 8.95 85.51
N ASP A 91 33.50 9.81 84.59
CA ASP A 91 34.01 11.13 84.97
C ASP A 91 33.13 12.31 84.53
N ILE A 92 32.10 12.08 83.71
CA ILE A 92 31.21 13.10 83.13
C ILE A 92 29.78 12.94 83.70
N ARG A 93 29.42 13.66 84.77
CA ARG A 93 28.14 13.55 85.52
C ARG A 93 27.12 14.67 85.24
N ALA A 94 25.84 14.41 84.90
CA ALA A 94 24.76 15.42 84.79
C ALA A 94 25.17 16.92 84.61
N GLY A 95 25.16 17.44 83.38
CA GLY A 95 25.65 18.79 83.09
C GLY A 95 25.90 19.09 81.61
N VAL A 96 26.64 20.18 81.34
CA VAL A 96 27.15 20.54 80.01
C VAL A 96 28.67 20.62 80.07
N TRP A 97 29.34 19.91 79.17
CA TRP A 97 30.80 19.90 79.07
C TRP A 97 31.24 20.43 77.72
N PHE A 98 32.32 21.20 77.77
CA PHE A 98 33.00 21.70 76.59
C PHE A 98 34.39 21.06 76.55
N ASP A 99 34.61 20.19 75.57
CA ASP A 99 35.89 19.53 75.36
C ASP A 99 36.54 20.08 74.09
N PHE A 100 37.78 20.57 74.21
CA PHE A 100 38.56 21.14 73.10
C PHE A 100 39.88 20.37 72.95
N LYS A 101 39.82 19.16 72.37
CA LYS A 101 40.93 18.19 72.38
C LYS A 101 41.11 17.53 71.00
N SER A 102 42.12 16.65 70.87
CA SER A 102 42.23 15.79 69.68
C SER A 102 41.06 14.81 69.61
N ASN A 103 40.63 14.42 68.41
CA ASN A 103 39.48 13.52 68.25
C ASN A 103 39.64 12.18 68.99
N SER A 104 40.88 11.71 69.10
CA SER A 104 41.24 10.50 69.86
C SER A 104 41.04 10.69 71.37
N ALA A 105 41.40 11.88 71.90
CA ALA A 105 41.31 12.15 73.34
C ALA A 105 39.89 12.35 73.88
N ILE A 106 38.90 12.61 73.02
CA ILE A 106 37.48 12.80 73.38
C ILE A 106 36.56 11.75 72.72
N GLU A 107 37.13 10.62 72.31
CA GLU A 107 36.40 9.46 71.76
C GLU A 107 35.44 9.82 70.62
N LEU A 108 35.87 10.69 69.72
CA LEU A 108 35.19 10.97 68.46
C LEU A 108 35.46 9.84 67.46
N ASN A 109 35.11 8.62 67.86
CA ASN A 109 35.28 7.41 67.05
C ASN A 109 34.44 7.50 65.77
N ASN A 110 35.03 7.10 64.65
CA ASN A 110 34.41 7.14 63.32
C ASN A 110 33.83 8.52 62.94
N PHE A 111 34.38 9.60 63.50
CA PHE A 111 33.92 10.96 63.22
C PHE A 111 34.39 11.43 61.84
N PRO A 112 33.50 12.01 61.00
CA PRO A 112 33.89 12.49 59.68
C PRO A 112 34.85 13.68 59.76
N VAL A 113 36.13 13.41 59.49
CA VAL A 113 37.27 14.31 59.19
C VAL A 113 37.64 15.42 60.19
N GLY A 114 38.93 15.52 60.54
CA GLY A 114 39.55 16.55 61.39
C GLY A 114 40.54 15.94 62.40
N THR A 115 41.63 16.63 62.74
CA THR A 115 42.61 16.17 63.77
C THR A 115 42.24 16.64 65.18
N TYR A 116 41.53 17.78 65.26
CA TYR A 116 41.09 18.42 66.50
C TYR A 116 39.57 18.57 66.49
N GLY A 117 38.93 18.33 67.64
CA GLY A 117 37.49 18.36 67.81
C GLY A 117 37.11 19.27 68.98
N ALA A 118 36.09 20.09 68.76
CA ALA A 118 35.37 20.77 69.82
C ALA A 118 34.03 20.07 69.99
N SER A 119 33.82 19.40 71.13
CA SER A 119 32.54 18.78 71.47
C SER A 119 31.88 19.53 72.61
N MET A 120 30.58 19.76 72.45
CA MET A 120 29.72 20.15 73.56
C MET A 120 28.82 18.96 73.89
N THR A 121 29.04 18.35 75.07
CA THR A 121 28.30 17.19 75.53
C THR A 121 27.28 17.61 76.57
N PHE A 122 26.06 17.10 76.45
CA PHE A 122 24.96 17.33 77.38
C PHE A 122 24.55 15.99 77.97
N VAL A 123 24.64 15.89 79.28
CA VAL A 123 24.17 14.71 80.04
C VAL A 123 22.99 15.19 80.89
N PRO A 124 21.79 14.60 80.75
CA PRO A 124 20.62 14.98 81.51
C PRO A 124 20.82 14.87 83.02
N TYR A 125 20.09 15.68 83.78
CA TYR A 125 20.16 15.70 85.25
C TYR A 125 19.91 14.33 85.90
N SER A 126 19.05 13.50 85.29
CA SER A 126 18.72 12.16 85.75
C SER A 126 19.86 11.14 85.61
N ASP A 127 20.95 11.47 84.92
CA ASP A 127 22.10 10.60 84.72
C ASP A 127 23.37 11.17 85.39
N ASN A 128 23.50 10.91 86.68
CA ASN A 128 24.69 11.28 87.47
C ASN A 128 25.78 10.19 87.47
N SER A 129 25.65 9.16 86.61
CA SER A 129 26.45 7.94 86.65
C SER A 129 27.73 7.99 85.80
N GLY A 130 28.02 9.12 85.15
CA GLY A 130 29.15 9.22 84.22
C GLY A 130 28.76 9.06 82.75
N ASN A 131 27.49 9.34 82.38
CA ASN A 131 26.92 9.16 81.04
C ASN A 131 26.72 7.68 80.66
N ASN A 132 25.99 6.89 81.47
CA ASN A 132 25.68 5.49 81.13
C ASN A 132 24.27 5.29 80.55
N ASN A 133 23.37 6.27 80.62
CA ASN A 133 21.99 6.11 80.17
C ASN A 133 21.69 6.90 78.88
N THR A 134 21.83 8.23 78.92
CA THR A 134 21.49 9.08 77.76
C THR A 134 22.33 10.33 77.74
N ALA A 135 22.93 10.67 76.61
CA ALA A 135 23.52 11.99 76.37
C ALA A 135 23.35 12.36 74.91
N PHE A 136 23.57 13.63 74.60
CA PHE A 136 23.82 14.04 73.23
C PHE A 136 25.05 14.93 73.19
N ARG A 137 25.79 14.87 72.09
CA ARG A 137 26.91 15.79 71.85
C ARG A 137 26.78 16.46 70.50
N LEU A 138 27.19 17.73 70.47
CA LEU A 138 27.31 18.52 69.27
C LEU A 138 28.79 18.70 68.94
N VAL A 139 29.15 18.48 67.69
CA VAL A 139 30.53 18.57 67.22
C VAL A 139 30.56 19.26 65.88
N GLN A 140 31.48 20.21 65.73
CA GLN A 140 31.72 20.88 64.46
C GLN A 140 32.86 20.17 63.71
N SER A 141 32.68 19.99 62.39
CA SER A 141 33.77 19.64 61.48
C SER A 141 33.51 20.17 60.08
N SER A 142 34.57 20.65 59.41
CA SER A 142 34.58 20.94 57.97
C SER A 142 33.37 21.76 57.51
N ASN A 143 33.09 22.86 58.24
CA ASN A 143 31.96 23.78 58.05
C ASN A 143 30.56 23.21 58.29
N ASN A 144 30.46 22.04 58.92
CA ASN A 144 29.19 21.40 59.23
C ASN A 144 29.06 21.16 60.73
N LEU A 145 27.80 21.14 61.19
CA LEU A 145 27.46 20.78 62.56
C LEU A 145 26.87 19.37 62.58
N PHE A 146 27.40 18.54 63.46
CA PHE A 146 26.98 17.16 63.66
C PHE A 146 26.46 16.99 65.08
N PHE A 147 25.56 16.03 65.25
CA PHE A 147 25.17 15.52 66.55
C PHE A 147 25.30 14.00 66.59
N GLN A 148 25.46 13.48 67.80
CA GLN A 148 25.41 12.06 68.09
C GLN A 148 24.73 11.88 69.43
N ASN A 149 23.86 10.87 69.50
CA ASN A 149 23.17 10.51 70.72
C ASN A 149 23.88 9.30 71.35
N TYR A 150 23.92 9.27 72.67
CA TYR A 150 24.40 8.16 73.47
C TYR A 150 23.21 7.42 74.10
N ASN A 151 23.20 6.10 73.98
CA ASN A 151 22.27 5.21 74.68
C ASN A 151 23.01 3.89 74.95
N ASN A 152 23.66 3.77 76.12
CA ASN A 152 24.63 2.72 76.48
C ASN A 152 25.87 2.60 75.56
N THR A 153 25.82 3.17 74.35
CA THR A 153 26.90 3.33 73.39
C THR A 153 26.63 4.57 72.52
N TRP A 154 27.66 5.10 71.88
CA TRP A 154 27.52 6.22 70.95
C TRP A 154 26.90 5.74 69.62
N GLY A 155 25.80 6.38 69.21
CA GLY A 155 25.11 6.10 67.94
C GLY A 155 25.89 6.60 66.71
N ALA A 156 25.27 6.63 65.53
CA ALA A 156 25.90 7.19 64.34
C ALA A 156 26.00 8.73 64.38
N TRP A 157 26.98 9.29 63.67
CA TRP A 157 27.08 10.74 63.47
C TRP A 157 26.01 11.24 62.50
N ASN A 158 25.19 12.19 62.94
CA ASN A 158 24.13 12.77 62.14
C ASN A 158 24.45 14.24 61.84
N LYS A 159 24.39 14.61 60.56
CA LYS A 159 24.59 16.00 60.12
C LYS A 159 23.31 16.80 60.33
N ILE A 160 23.38 17.99 60.93
CA ILE A 160 22.17 18.80 61.21
C ILE A 160 21.61 19.48 59.96
N PHE A 161 22.47 19.93 59.04
CA PHE A 161 22.05 20.60 57.81
C PHE A 161 22.51 19.81 56.59
N HIS A 162 21.58 19.19 55.87
CA HIS A 162 21.86 18.43 54.65
C HIS A 162 20.69 18.46 53.66
N THR A 163 20.97 18.10 52.42
CA THR A 163 19.99 18.13 51.31
C THR A 163 18.75 17.24 51.52
N GLY A 164 18.78 16.34 52.51
CA GLY A 164 17.65 15.47 52.85
C GLY A 164 16.70 16.05 53.91
N ASN A 165 17.09 17.10 54.64
CA ASN A 165 16.26 17.72 55.68
C ASN A 165 15.98 19.21 55.48
N PHE A 166 16.80 19.91 54.69
CA PHE A 166 16.51 21.24 54.16
C PHE A 166 17.17 21.40 52.78
N ASN A 167 16.36 21.56 51.73
CA ASN A 167 16.84 21.83 50.37
C ASN A 167 16.08 23.02 49.76
N PRO A 168 16.66 24.23 49.72
CA PRO A 168 15.99 25.41 49.18
C PRO A 168 15.67 25.28 47.69
N ASP A 169 16.39 24.43 46.94
CA ASP A 169 16.12 24.19 45.51
C ASP A 169 14.82 23.42 45.25
N LEU A 170 14.22 22.82 46.29
CA LEU A 170 12.92 22.12 46.21
C LEU A 170 11.72 23.04 46.50
N TYR A 171 11.96 24.32 46.85
CA TYR A 171 10.90 25.28 47.14
C TYR A 171 10.92 26.43 46.12
N LEU A 172 9.74 26.87 45.70
CA LEU A 172 9.62 28.09 44.89
C LEU A 172 9.73 29.31 45.82
N SER A 173 10.57 30.29 45.47
CA SER A 173 10.73 31.52 46.24
C SER A 173 9.44 32.34 46.29
N LEU A 174 9.18 33.00 47.44
CA LEU A 174 8.06 33.92 47.64
C LEU A 174 8.12 35.17 46.74
N THR A 175 9.26 35.43 46.11
CA THR A 175 9.43 36.51 45.14
C THR A 175 10.30 36.03 43.98
N GLY A 176 9.68 35.85 42.82
CA GLY A 176 10.32 35.38 41.60
C GLY A 176 10.69 33.89 41.59
N GLY A 177 10.71 33.28 40.41
CA GLY A 177 11.13 31.89 40.19
C GLY A 177 10.52 31.26 38.92
N THR A 178 11.16 30.21 38.42
CA THR A 178 10.66 29.41 37.28
C THR A 178 10.48 27.97 37.74
N LEU A 179 9.29 27.41 37.57
CA LEU A 179 9.06 25.98 37.76
C LEU A 179 9.45 25.24 36.48
N THR A 180 10.38 24.30 36.57
CA THR A 180 10.70 23.35 35.51
C THR A 180 9.97 22.03 35.79
N GLY A 181 8.88 21.76 35.06
CA GLY A 181 8.04 20.56 35.26
C GLY A 181 6.56 20.88 35.40
N ALA A 182 5.75 19.85 35.68
CA ALA A 182 4.30 20.02 35.87
C ALA A 182 3.98 20.54 37.28
N LEU A 183 3.27 21.66 37.37
CA LEU A 183 2.66 22.11 38.62
C LEU A 183 1.39 21.30 38.87
N THR A 184 1.37 20.49 39.93
CA THR A 184 0.16 19.81 40.41
C THR A 184 -0.32 20.48 41.69
N ILE A 185 -1.48 21.15 41.62
CA ILE A 185 -2.16 21.69 42.81
C ILE A 185 -3.11 20.60 43.30
N ARG A 186 -2.88 20.11 44.52
CA ARG A 186 -3.76 19.10 45.13
C ARG A 186 -4.76 19.82 46.01
N PRO A 187 -6.05 19.43 45.97
CA PRO A 187 -7.04 20.00 46.88
C PRO A 187 -6.61 19.75 48.32
N ALA A 188 -6.69 20.80 49.16
CA ALA A 188 -6.53 20.65 50.60
C ALA A 188 -7.67 19.76 51.10
N SER A 189 -7.32 18.73 51.86
CA SER A 189 -8.23 17.69 52.32
C SER A 189 -9.50 18.25 53.00
N GLY A 190 -10.64 18.09 52.29
CA GLY A 190 -12.00 17.89 52.80
C GLY A 190 -12.56 18.84 53.86
N GLY A 191 -13.41 19.79 53.47
CA GLY A 191 -14.26 20.47 54.46
C GLY A 191 -15.20 21.59 54.01
N SER A 192 -15.08 22.15 52.80
CA SER A 192 -15.90 23.31 52.40
C SER A 192 -16.73 23.05 51.15
N LEU A 193 -18.03 23.34 51.21
CA LEU A 193 -18.99 23.20 50.10
C LEU A 193 -18.85 24.32 49.05
N PHE A 194 -17.95 25.30 49.24
CA PHE A 194 -17.76 26.42 48.31
C PHE A 194 -16.29 26.84 48.08
N GLU A 195 -15.29 26.09 48.56
CA GLU A 195 -13.91 26.30 48.10
C GLU A 195 -13.66 25.41 46.88
N GLN A 196 -13.87 25.97 45.71
CA GLN A 196 -13.29 25.41 44.49
C GLN A 196 -11.85 25.90 44.35
N ASP A 197 -10.99 25.01 43.87
CA ASP A 197 -9.60 25.26 43.52
C ASP A 197 -9.48 26.46 42.55
N VAL A 198 -9.26 27.67 43.09
CA VAL A 198 -8.99 28.84 42.25
C VAL A 198 -7.49 29.13 42.30
N ILE A 199 -6.81 28.87 41.18
CA ILE A 199 -5.57 29.59 40.89
C ILE A 199 -5.95 31.06 40.80
N THR A 200 -5.68 31.80 41.86
CA THR A 200 -6.06 33.21 41.94
C THR A 200 -4.87 34.06 41.53
N PHE A 201 -4.99 34.72 40.37
CA PHE A 201 -3.99 35.69 39.91
C PHE A 201 -4.36 37.06 40.50
N HIS A 202 -3.68 37.46 41.59
CA HIS A 202 -3.82 38.80 42.16
C HIS A 202 -2.85 39.77 41.49
N ASP A 203 -3.36 40.93 41.08
CA ASP A 203 -2.54 42.12 40.85
C ASP A 203 -2.73 43.07 42.05
N SER A 204 -1.65 43.68 42.53
CA SER A 204 -1.66 44.66 43.63
C SER A 204 -1.89 46.11 43.14
N GLY A 205 -2.11 46.31 41.84
CA GLY A 205 -2.40 47.61 41.24
C GLY A 205 -3.83 48.11 41.51
N GLN A 206 -3.95 49.40 41.82
CA GLN A 206 -5.24 50.11 41.84
C GLN A 206 -5.86 50.16 40.42
N ALA A 207 -7.20 50.18 40.37
CA ALA A 207 -8.09 49.90 39.26
C ALA A 207 -7.71 50.35 37.82
N ASP A 208 -8.25 49.59 36.86
CA ASP A 208 -8.52 49.87 35.44
C ASP A 208 -7.40 49.65 34.40
N GLY A 209 -6.28 49.01 34.73
CA GLY A 209 -5.15 48.86 33.78
C GLY A 209 -4.58 47.47 33.50
N ASN A 210 -4.67 46.51 34.43
CA ASN A 210 -3.83 45.31 34.35
C ASN A 210 -4.64 44.01 34.29
N ILE A 211 -4.63 43.43 33.09
CA ILE A 211 -5.21 42.13 32.77
C ILE A 211 -4.08 41.11 32.95
N ILE A 212 -4.26 40.07 33.77
CA ILE A 212 -3.34 38.93 33.81
C ILE A 212 -3.88 37.85 32.85
N PRO A 213 -3.46 37.81 31.57
CA PRO A 213 -3.86 36.72 30.69
C PRO A 213 -3.17 35.42 31.13
N LEU A 214 -3.91 34.30 31.08
CA LEU A 214 -3.29 33.00 30.96
C LEU A 214 -2.71 32.90 29.54
N ALA A 215 -1.41 33.16 29.44
CA ALA A 215 -0.68 33.18 28.19
C ALA A 215 -0.16 31.78 27.85
N PHE A 216 -0.62 31.25 26.72
CA PHE A 216 -0.11 29.99 26.19
C PHE A 216 0.97 30.32 25.16
N LYS A 217 2.19 29.82 25.40
CA LYS A 217 3.32 29.90 24.47
C LYS A 217 3.52 28.53 23.86
N TYR A 218 3.68 28.48 22.55
CA TYR A 218 4.08 27.28 21.83
C TYR A 218 5.44 27.52 21.14
N GLY A 219 6.37 26.59 21.30
CA GLY A 219 7.72 26.68 20.73
C GLY A 219 8.61 27.74 21.38
N THR A 220 9.52 28.33 20.60
CA THR A 220 10.52 29.33 21.04
C THR A 220 10.02 30.78 21.00
N SER A 221 8.72 30.99 20.75
CA SER A 221 8.15 32.33 20.61
C SER A 221 8.28 33.15 21.90
N THR A 222 8.82 34.37 21.77
CA THR A 222 8.89 35.34 22.87
C THR A 222 7.51 35.88 23.24
N SER A 223 6.56 35.83 22.30
CA SER A 223 5.17 36.30 22.47
C SER A 223 4.18 35.14 22.62
N PRO A 224 3.12 35.28 23.44
CA PRO A 224 2.05 34.28 23.54
C PRO A 224 1.36 34.05 22.20
N THR A 225 1.06 32.79 21.87
CA THR A 225 0.34 32.43 20.63
C THR A 225 -1.18 32.42 20.83
N ALA A 226 -1.62 32.26 22.08
CA ALA A 226 -3.01 32.38 22.48
C ALA A 226 -3.10 32.91 23.91
N PHE A 227 -4.21 33.56 24.22
CA PHE A 227 -4.49 33.99 25.58
C PHE A 227 -5.95 33.83 25.93
N ILE A 228 -6.16 33.44 27.19
CA ILE A 228 -7.45 33.51 27.85
C ILE A 228 -7.42 34.75 28.75
N LYS A 229 -8.43 35.60 28.58
CA LYS A 229 -8.60 36.82 29.40
C LYS A 229 -9.91 36.73 30.17
N ALA A 230 -9.82 36.88 31.49
CA ALA A 230 -10.94 37.31 32.30
C ALA A 230 -10.89 38.84 32.37
N VAL A 231 -11.90 39.50 31.82
CA VAL A 231 -12.01 40.96 31.87
C VAL A 231 -13.15 41.31 32.82
N SER A 232 -12.85 41.99 33.91
CA SER A 232 -13.82 42.78 34.64
C SER A 232 -13.97 44.11 33.90
N LYS A 233 -15.19 44.47 33.48
CA LYS A 233 -15.41 45.82 32.92
C LYS A 233 -15.29 46.84 34.06
N GLY A 234 -14.43 47.84 33.86
CA GLY A 234 -14.23 48.96 34.79
C GLY A 234 -15.52 49.74 35.08
N SER A 235 -15.57 50.25 36.32
CA SER A 235 -16.36 51.32 36.93
C SER A 235 -17.88 51.47 36.71
N ASN A 236 -18.57 50.75 35.82
CA ASN A 236 -20.02 50.93 35.59
C ASN A 236 -20.88 49.64 35.72
N GLY A 237 -20.70 48.91 36.81
CA GLY A 237 -21.83 48.35 37.57
C GLY A 237 -22.72 47.25 36.96
N ILE A 238 -22.29 46.49 35.95
CA ILE A 238 -22.97 45.23 35.59
C ILE A 238 -22.02 44.06 35.84
N ASN A 239 -22.37 43.23 36.83
CA ASN A 239 -21.68 41.98 37.17
C ASN A 239 -21.72 41.02 35.97
N GLY A 240 -20.58 40.87 35.30
CA GLY A 240 -20.38 39.83 34.31
C GLY A 240 -18.89 39.72 34.05
N ALA A 241 -18.22 38.76 34.69
CA ALA A 241 -16.89 38.36 34.26
C ALA A 241 -16.99 37.94 32.80
N ILE A 242 -16.27 38.63 31.91
CA ILE A 242 -16.23 38.28 30.50
C ILE A 242 -15.06 37.34 30.29
N PHE A 243 -15.32 36.16 29.72
CA PHE A 243 -14.28 35.22 29.32
C PHE A 243 -14.04 35.35 27.82
N GLN A 244 -12.84 35.77 27.46
CA GLN A 244 -12.48 36.04 26.08
C GLN A 244 -11.34 35.11 25.64
N PHE A 245 -11.51 34.50 24.47
CA PHE A 245 -10.51 33.69 23.80
C PHE A 245 -9.95 34.46 22.61
N PHE A 246 -8.62 34.52 22.52
CA PHE A 246 -7.94 35.20 21.43
C PHE A 246 -6.79 34.35 20.87
N ASP A 247 -6.47 34.58 19.60
CA ASP A 247 -5.11 34.39 19.10
C ASP A 247 -4.26 35.64 19.44
N ASN A 248 -2.99 35.67 19.02
CA ASN A 248 -2.11 36.80 19.32
C ASN A 248 -2.71 38.19 18.94
N THR A 249 -3.59 38.28 17.94
CA THR A 249 -4.11 39.56 17.42
C THR A 249 -5.64 39.71 17.42
N THR A 250 -6.41 38.62 17.48
CA THR A 250 -7.84 38.59 17.14
C THR A 250 -8.67 37.92 18.24
N LYS A 251 -9.78 38.54 18.62
CA LYS A 251 -10.80 37.94 19.50
C LYS A 251 -11.63 36.93 18.70
N HIS A 252 -11.66 35.68 19.13
CA HIS A 252 -12.45 34.62 18.46
C HIS A 252 -13.80 34.42 19.11
N THR A 253 -13.85 34.43 20.44
CA THR A 253 -15.06 34.19 21.21
C THR A 253 -15.06 35.04 22.48
N GLU A 254 -16.22 35.60 22.79
CA GLU A 254 -16.52 36.31 24.02
C GLU A 254 -17.74 35.68 24.69
N VAL A 255 -17.58 35.26 25.95
CA VAL A 255 -18.69 34.76 26.79
C VAL A 255 -18.97 35.81 27.85
N SER A 256 -20.22 36.29 27.91
CA SER A 256 -20.68 37.26 28.89
C SER A 256 -22.06 36.88 29.42
N SER A 257 -22.56 37.63 30.41
CA SER A 257 -23.94 37.51 30.88
C SER A 257 -24.99 37.85 29.80
N ALA A 258 -24.60 38.55 28.74
CA ALA A 258 -25.46 38.85 27.59
C ALA A 258 -25.46 37.74 26.52
N GLY A 259 -24.64 36.69 26.68
CA GLY A 259 -24.52 35.57 25.76
C GLY A 259 -23.12 35.38 25.19
N VAL A 260 -23.03 34.55 24.15
CA VAL A 260 -21.77 34.22 23.45
C VAL A 260 -21.73 34.97 22.13
N THR A 261 -20.68 35.75 21.91
CA THR A 261 -20.35 36.29 20.58
C THR A 261 -19.14 35.52 20.06
N SER A 262 -19.26 34.92 18.88
CA SER A 262 -18.15 34.21 18.23
C SER A 262 -18.11 34.55 16.75
N ASN A 263 -16.92 34.46 16.15
CA ASN A 263 -16.74 34.68 14.71
C ASN A 263 -17.53 33.65 13.88
N THR A 264 -17.72 32.44 14.39
CA THR A 264 -18.48 31.37 13.72
C THR A 264 -19.22 30.47 14.73
N PHE A 265 -20.43 30.02 14.37
CA PHE A 265 -21.17 28.98 15.10
C PHE A 265 -21.31 27.74 14.21
N ILE A 266 -20.55 26.68 14.50
CA ILE A 266 -20.57 25.43 13.73
C ILE A 266 -21.23 24.33 14.57
N LYS A 267 -22.32 23.75 14.06
CA LYS A 267 -22.89 22.52 14.62
C LYS A 267 -22.06 21.33 14.14
N SER A 268 -21.45 20.59 15.06
CA SER A 268 -20.75 19.34 14.72
C SER A 268 -21.70 18.39 13.97
N GLY A 269 -21.27 17.94 12.79
CA GLY A 269 -22.03 17.09 11.87
C GLY A 269 -23.14 17.78 11.05
N GLY A 270 -23.30 19.11 11.16
CA GLY A 270 -24.29 19.85 10.37
C GLY A 270 -23.94 19.90 8.87
N THR A 271 -24.95 19.95 8.01
CA THR A 271 -24.77 20.11 6.56
C THR A 271 -25.12 21.52 6.09
N SER A 272 -24.64 21.91 4.91
CA SER A 272 -24.92 23.24 4.32
C SER A 272 -26.39 23.48 3.97
N SER A 273 -27.24 22.45 4.02
CA SER A 273 -28.68 22.53 3.72
C SER A 273 -29.55 22.70 4.96
N GLN A 274 -28.93 22.81 6.15
CA GLN A 274 -29.62 22.93 7.42
C GLN A 274 -29.56 24.36 7.93
N PHE A 275 -30.65 24.83 8.51
CA PHE A 275 -30.70 26.12 9.21
C PHE A 275 -30.72 25.86 10.72
N LEU A 276 -29.93 26.63 11.48
CA LEU A 276 -29.92 26.57 12.95
C LEU A 276 -31.01 27.48 13.52
N LYS A 277 -31.76 26.97 14.50
CA LYS A 277 -32.69 27.75 15.32
C LYS A 277 -31.96 28.44 16.46
N ALA A 278 -32.64 29.40 17.09
CA ALA A 278 -32.11 30.16 18.22
C ALA A 278 -31.75 29.28 19.44
N ASP A 279 -32.38 28.11 19.59
CA ASP A 279 -32.09 27.12 20.64
C ASP A 279 -30.93 26.16 20.28
N GLY A 280 -30.29 26.35 19.11
CA GLY A 280 -29.21 25.50 18.61
C GLY A 280 -29.67 24.19 17.96
N SER A 281 -30.98 23.93 17.89
CA SER A 281 -31.52 22.81 17.12
C SER A 281 -31.53 23.11 15.62
N VAL A 282 -31.57 22.08 14.78
CA VAL A 282 -31.74 22.25 13.33
C VAL A 282 -33.23 22.45 13.02
N ASP A 283 -33.53 23.39 12.14
CA ASP A 283 -34.88 23.53 11.61
C ASP A 283 -35.26 22.33 10.74
N ASN A 284 -36.37 21.67 11.11
CA ASN A 284 -36.88 20.47 10.44
C ASN A 284 -38.00 20.81 9.43
N ASN A 285 -38.35 22.08 9.28
CA ASN A 285 -39.31 22.51 8.28
C ASN A 285 -38.71 22.35 6.88
N THR A 286 -39.54 21.88 5.94
CA THR A 286 -39.19 21.86 4.51
C THR A 286 -39.66 23.16 3.88
N TYR A 287 -38.73 23.97 3.40
CA TYR A 287 -39.02 25.23 2.72
C TYR A 287 -39.15 24.98 1.22
N LEU A 288 -40.23 25.49 0.61
CA LEU A 288 -40.39 25.48 -0.84
C LEU A 288 -39.66 26.67 -1.44
N SER A 289 -38.88 26.42 -2.48
CA SER A 289 -38.35 27.51 -3.28
C SER A 289 -39.47 28.18 -4.07
N GLN A 290 -39.33 29.48 -4.35
CA GLN A 290 -40.27 30.22 -5.20
C GLN A 290 -40.51 29.52 -6.55
N SER A 291 -39.49 28.86 -7.09
CA SER A 291 -39.61 28.06 -8.32
C SER A 291 -40.58 26.90 -8.18
N SER A 292 -40.57 26.15 -7.08
CA SER A 292 -41.50 25.04 -6.84
C SER A 292 -42.95 25.52 -6.68
N LEU A 293 -43.15 26.67 -6.02
CA LEU A 293 -44.48 27.28 -5.90
C LEU A 293 -45.03 27.71 -7.25
N ASN A 294 -44.20 28.33 -8.09
CA ASN A 294 -44.60 28.75 -9.44
C ASN A 294 -45.04 27.56 -10.31
N THR A 295 -44.40 26.39 -10.16
CA THR A 295 -44.81 25.15 -10.83
C THR A 295 -46.21 24.70 -10.42
N GLN A 296 -46.55 24.80 -9.12
CA GLN A 296 -47.86 24.38 -8.62
C GLN A 296 -49.01 25.26 -9.14
N LEU A 297 -48.77 26.57 -9.25
CA LEU A 297 -49.75 27.55 -9.70
C LEU A 297 -50.01 27.50 -11.21
N GLY A 298 -49.14 26.86 -12.00
CA GLY A 298 -49.30 26.72 -13.46
C GLY A 298 -50.51 25.91 -13.93
N ASN A 299 -51.28 25.29 -13.02
CA ASN A 299 -52.44 24.45 -13.35
C ASN A 299 -53.80 25.20 -13.35
N TYR A 300 -53.82 26.51 -13.08
CA TYR A 300 -55.06 27.29 -12.97
C TYR A 300 -55.17 28.37 -14.07
N ALA A 301 -56.42 28.68 -14.47
CA ALA A 301 -56.71 29.78 -15.38
C ALA A 301 -56.76 31.14 -14.66
N ALA A 302 -55.90 32.08 -15.04
CA ALA A 302 -56.01 33.51 -14.73
C ALA A 302 -57.29 34.16 -15.31
N LEU A 303 -57.81 35.15 -14.58
CA LEU A 303 -59.08 35.83 -14.89
C LEU A 303 -59.00 36.77 -16.10
N ASN A 304 -57.81 37.26 -16.46
CA ASN A 304 -57.58 38.18 -17.57
C ASN A 304 -56.34 37.76 -18.36
N GLY A 305 -56.46 37.68 -19.69
CA GLY A 305 -55.36 37.32 -20.60
C GLY A 305 -55.62 36.02 -21.37
N ILE A 306 -54.87 35.83 -22.46
CA ILE A 306 -54.85 34.57 -23.22
C ILE A 306 -54.02 33.56 -22.42
N GLN A 307 -54.58 32.37 -22.19
CA GLN A 307 -53.88 31.29 -21.52
C GLN A 307 -53.92 30.02 -22.33
N THR A 308 -52.78 29.35 -22.33
CA THR A 308 -52.58 28.10 -23.03
C THR A 308 -52.47 27.00 -21.99
N PHE A 309 -53.45 26.10 -21.97
CA PHE A 309 -53.37 24.86 -21.20
C PHE A 309 -52.74 23.80 -22.09
N THR A 310 -51.68 23.18 -21.60
CA THR A 310 -50.93 22.16 -22.35
C THR A 310 -51.55 20.76 -22.23
N ASN A 311 -52.51 20.55 -21.32
CA ASN A 311 -53.17 19.26 -21.05
C ASN A 311 -54.71 19.32 -21.21
N THR A 312 -55.36 18.16 -21.33
CA THR A 312 -56.82 18.02 -21.45
C THR A 312 -57.54 18.62 -20.24
N ASN A 313 -58.39 19.62 -20.50
CA ASN A 313 -59.31 20.16 -19.50
C ASN A 313 -60.65 19.43 -19.56
N THR A 314 -61.10 18.87 -18.43
CA THR A 314 -62.43 18.25 -18.30
C THR A 314 -63.37 19.20 -17.58
N PHE A 315 -64.45 19.61 -18.25
CA PHE A 315 -65.49 20.46 -17.65
C PHE A 315 -66.67 19.59 -17.19
N LEU A 316 -67.08 19.73 -15.92
CA LEU A 316 -68.24 19.00 -15.36
C LEU A 316 -69.60 19.58 -15.80
N GLN A 317 -69.58 20.71 -16.51
CA GLN A 317 -70.74 21.33 -17.15
C GLN A 317 -70.31 21.86 -18.53
N SER A 318 -71.21 21.86 -19.51
CA SER A 318 -70.88 22.28 -20.87
C SER A 318 -70.43 23.75 -20.92
N PRO A 319 -69.23 24.05 -21.45
CA PRO A 319 -68.79 25.41 -21.64
C PRO A 319 -69.57 26.10 -22.78
N VAL A 320 -69.84 27.40 -22.64
CA VAL A 320 -70.45 28.21 -23.71
C VAL A 320 -69.35 28.64 -24.70
N ILE A 321 -69.45 28.21 -25.96
CA ILE A 321 -68.50 28.55 -27.02
C ILE A 321 -69.14 29.60 -27.97
N PRO A 322 -68.68 30.87 -27.96
CA PRO A 322 -69.18 31.90 -28.86
C PRO A 322 -68.71 31.68 -30.32
N ASN A 323 -69.26 32.43 -31.27
CA ASN A 323 -68.85 32.32 -32.67
C ASN A 323 -67.34 32.57 -32.82
N GLY A 324 -66.63 31.56 -33.36
CA GLY A 324 -65.23 31.71 -33.75
C GLY A 324 -65.01 32.87 -34.73
N THR A 325 -64.07 33.77 -34.41
CA THR A 325 -63.65 34.90 -35.25
C THR A 325 -62.21 34.78 -35.72
N LEU A 326 -61.39 33.92 -35.10
CA LEU A 326 -60.05 33.56 -35.55
C LEU A 326 -60.02 32.08 -35.95
N GLY A 327 -59.10 31.72 -36.84
CA GLY A 327 -59.03 30.36 -37.43
C GLY A 327 -58.73 29.23 -36.44
N ASN A 328 -58.30 29.56 -35.21
CA ASN A 328 -58.00 28.61 -34.13
C ASN A 328 -59.03 28.65 -33.00
N HIS A 329 -60.15 29.36 -33.18
CA HIS A 329 -61.23 29.33 -32.20
C HIS A 329 -61.92 27.96 -32.21
N ALA A 330 -62.28 27.47 -31.04
CA ALA A 330 -63.25 26.40 -30.92
C ALA A 330 -64.58 26.88 -31.55
N VAL A 331 -65.21 26.02 -32.32
CA VAL A 331 -66.49 26.28 -32.98
C VAL A 331 -67.52 25.27 -32.51
N ASN A 332 -68.79 25.68 -32.42
CA ASN A 332 -69.85 24.73 -32.08
C ASN A 332 -70.27 23.87 -33.28
N LEU A 333 -71.00 22.78 -33.03
CA LEU A 333 -71.41 21.81 -34.05
C LEU A 333 -72.16 22.46 -35.24
N ASN A 334 -73.00 23.46 -34.98
CA ASN A 334 -73.71 24.17 -36.05
C ASN A 334 -72.76 24.96 -36.97
N GLN A 335 -71.72 25.56 -36.41
CA GLN A 335 -70.69 26.23 -37.20
C GLN A 335 -69.87 25.24 -38.04
N LEU A 336 -69.56 24.04 -37.53
CA LEU A 336 -68.83 23.01 -38.26
C LEU A 336 -69.62 22.46 -39.46
N ASN A 337 -70.89 22.09 -39.24
CA ASN A 337 -71.73 21.48 -40.28
C ASN A 337 -71.92 22.39 -41.50
N THR A 338 -71.88 23.72 -41.32
CA THR A 338 -72.00 24.70 -42.41
C THR A 338 -70.76 24.74 -43.33
N LYS A 339 -69.59 24.35 -42.81
CA LYS A 339 -68.30 24.39 -43.53
C LYS A 339 -68.05 23.10 -44.32
N VAL A 340 -68.45 21.96 -43.77
CA VAL A 340 -68.26 20.61 -44.35
C VAL A 340 -69.01 20.43 -45.69
N THR A 341 -70.16 21.09 -45.88
CA THR A 341 -70.97 20.95 -47.11
C THR A 341 -70.40 21.64 -48.36
N ASN A 342 -69.44 22.57 -48.23
CA ASN A 342 -68.86 23.29 -49.38
C ASN A 342 -67.54 22.67 -49.90
N GLU A 343 -66.77 21.98 -49.05
CA GLU A 343 -65.41 21.52 -49.38
C GLU A 343 -65.25 19.98 -49.31
N ASP A 344 -66.00 19.23 -48.48
CA ASP A 344 -65.67 17.80 -48.22
C ASP A 344 -66.50 16.77 -49.04
N SER A 345 -67.38 17.19 -49.94
CA SER A 345 -68.23 16.27 -50.72
C SER A 345 -67.64 15.93 -52.10
N VAL A 346 -66.60 15.09 -52.12
CA VAL A 346 -65.94 14.58 -53.34
C VAL A 346 -66.77 13.49 -54.01
N ARG A 347 -66.94 13.58 -55.33
CA ARG A 347 -67.69 12.59 -56.15
C ARG A 347 -66.84 11.79 -57.12
N GLY A 348 -65.57 12.16 -57.34
CA GLY A 348 -64.67 11.42 -58.23
C GLY A 348 -63.22 11.90 -58.19
N VAL A 349 -62.33 11.09 -58.79
CA VAL A 349 -60.89 11.36 -58.95
C VAL A 349 -60.53 11.29 -60.44
N ALA A 350 -59.75 12.24 -60.94
CA ALA A 350 -59.34 12.30 -62.35
C ALA A 350 -57.83 12.54 -62.52
N PHE A 351 -57.28 12.05 -63.65
CA PHE A 351 -55.86 12.09 -64.04
C PHE A 351 -55.76 12.54 -65.51
N ASP A 352 -55.93 13.82 -65.80
CA ASP A 352 -56.04 14.30 -67.19
C ASP A 352 -54.91 15.28 -67.57
N SER A 353 -54.46 15.19 -68.83
CA SER A 353 -53.47 16.06 -69.47
C SER A 353 -54.08 17.31 -70.14
N GLY A 354 -55.39 17.54 -70.02
CA GLY A 354 -56.13 18.64 -70.65
C GLY A 354 -56.38 19.91 -69.82
N LEU A 355 -56.05 19.94 -68.52
CA LEU A 355 -56.05 21.16 -67.70
C LEU A 355 -54.61 21.64 -67.46
N PRO A 356 -54.37 22.95 -67.21
CA PRO A 356 -53.03 23.57 -67.24
C PRO A 356 -51.99 22.96 -66.28
N THR A 357 -52.41 22.10 -65.36
CA THR A 357 -51.57 21.64 -64.26
C THR A 357 -51.17 20.17 -64.33
N GLY A 358 -51.67 19.34 -65.25
CA GLY A 358 -51.16 17.97 -65.47
C GLY A 358 -51.08 17.06 -64.23
N VAL A 359 -51.89 17.32 -63.20
CA VAL A 359 -51.89 16.63 -61.90
C VAL A 359 -53.19 15.88 -61.66
N PRO A 360 -53.17 14.85 -60.80
CA PRO A 360 -54.38 14.27 -60.23
C PRO A 360 -55.23 15.30 -59.46
N TYR A 361 -56.56 15.20 -59.51
CA TYR A 361 -57.46 16.07 -58.74
C TYR A 361 -58.76 15.37 -58.30
N PHE A 362 -59.38 15.90 -57.25
CA PHE A 362 -60.73 15.53 -56.80
C PHE A 362 -61.79 16.44 -57.44
N ILE A 363 -62.95 15.86 -57.75
CA ILE A 363 -64.12 16.55 -58.30
C ILE A 363 -65.17 16.65 -57.20
N HIS A 364 -65.59 17.87 -56.85
CA HIS A 364 -66.59 18.10 -55.81
C HIS A 364 -68.00 18.16 -56.40
N THR A 365 -69.01 17.91 -55.55
CA THR A 365 -70.42 17.84 -55.97
C THR A 365 -70.97 19.15 -56.55
N ASN A 366 -70.36 20.28 -56.21
CA ASN A 366 -70.66 21.63 -56.72
C ASN A 366 -69.93 21.99 -58.03
N GLY A 367 -69.13 21.06 -58.60
CA GLY A 367 -68.43 21.25 -59.88
C GLY A 367 -67.04 21.89 -59.78
N THR A 368 -66.53 22.17 -58.58
CA THR A 368 -65.14 22.65 -58.41
C THR A 368 -64.15 21.49 -58.41
N TYR A 369 -62.89 21.81 -58.76
CA TYR A 369 -61.78 20.87 -58.81
C TYR A 369 -60.68 21.28 -57.84
N VAL A 370 -60.20 20.34 -57.03
CA VAL A 370 -59.08 20.56 -56.11
C VAL A 370 -57.95 19.59 -56.46
N PRO A 371 -56.79 20.08 -56.92
CA PRO A 371 -55.61 19.24 -57.14
C PRO A 371 -55.25 18.47 -55.87
N ILE A 372 -55.06 17.15 -55.97
CA ILE A 372 -54.65 16.32 -54.82
C ILE A 372 -53.14 16.27 -54.66
N ALA A 373 -52.40 16.79 -55.64
CA ALA A 373 -50.97 16.97 -55.57
C ALA A 373 -50.53 18.20 -56.39
N THR A 374 -49.41 18.79 -56.00
CA THR A 374 -48.76 19.83 -56.80
C THR A 374 -48.03 19.20 -57.97
N GLN A 375 -47.83 19.95 -59.07
CA GLN A 375 -47.14 19.43 -60.25
C GLN A 375 -45.74 18.91 -59.90
N SER A 376 -45.04 19.64 -59.01
CA SER A 376 -43.73 19.23 -58.49
C SER A 376 -43.80 17.92 -57.69
N TRP A 377 -44.81 17.74 -56.82
CA TRP A 377 -44.97 16.50 -56.06
C TRP A 377 -45.24 15.31 -56.97
N VAL A 378 -46.10 15.47 -57.97
CA VAL A 378 -46.41 14.40 -58.94
C VAL A 378 -45.15 13.98 -59.68
N SER A 379 -44.38 14.94 -60.22
CA SER A 379 -43.13 14.67 -60.94
C SER A 379 -42.04 14.01 -60.08
N SER A 380 -42.13 14.10 -58.75
CA SER A 380 -41.13 13.51 -57.84
C SER A 380 -41.61 12.23 -57.12
N ASN A 381 -42.92 11.99 -57.02
CA ASN A 381 -43.47 10.96 -56.12
C ASN A 381 -44.56 10.07 -56.74
N TYR A 382 -45.25 10.50 -57.80
CA TYR A 382 -46.35 9.70 -58.38
C TYR A 382 -45.84 8.42 -59.05
N ILE A 383 -44.59 8.48 -59.53
CA ILE A 383 -43.74 7.32 -59.74
C ILE A 383 -42.46 7.62 -58.95
N SER A 384 -42.37 7.22 -57.68
CA SER A 384 -41.16 7.43 -56.88
C SER A 384 -39.96 6.71 -57.52
N THR A 385 -38.75 7.23 -57.32
CA THR A 385 -37.48 6.62 -57.78
C THR A 385 -37.19 5.23 -57.20
N SER A 386 -38.03 4.74 -56.30
CA SER A 386 -37.96 3.38 -55.72
C SER A 386 -39.10 2.46 -56.17
N HIS A 387 -40.07 2.95 -56.95
CA HIS A 387 -41.09 2.09 -57.54
C HIS A 387 -40.41 1.21 -58.61
N ILE A 388 -40.68 -0.09 -58.62
CA ILE A 388 -40.07 -1.05 -59.57
C ILE A 388 -40.20 -0.63 -61.04
N ALA A 389 -41.25 0.11 -61.38
CA ALA A 389 -41.44 0.66 -62.73
C ALA A 389 -40.56 1.88 -63.06
N ASN A 390 -40.04 2.62 -62.06
CA ASN A 390 -39.10 3.73 -62.27
C ASN A 390 -37.66 3.25 -62.54
N THR A 391 -37.28 2.10 -61.96
CA THR A 391 -35.94 1.52 -62.14
C THR A 391 -35.77 0.80 -63.48
N ILE A 392 -36.86 0.56 -64.21
CA ILE A 392 -36.81 0.02 -65.57
C ILE A 392 -36.56 1.19 -66.52
N THR A 393 -35.27 1.43 -66.80
CA THR A 393 -34.80 2.44 -67.74
C THR A 393 -34.75 1.86 -69.16
N LEU A 394 -34.53 2.70 -70.18
CA LEU A 394 -34.18 2.22 -71.53
C LEU A 394 -32.98 1.26 -71.48
N THR A 395 -32.02 1.51 -70.58
CA THR A 395 -30.88 0.62 -70.31
C THR A 395 -31.31 -0.73 -69.77
N SER A 396 -32.32 -0.78 -68.88
CA SER A 396 -32.88 -2.04 -68.37
C SER A 396 -33.51 -2.87 -69.50
N ILE A 397 -34.23 -2.22 -70.42
CA ILE A 397 -34.82 -2.86 -71.61
C ILE A 397 -33.72 -3.32 -72.58
N GLN A 398 -32.69 -2.50 -72.80
CA GLN A 398 -31.52 -2.86 -73.61
C GLN A 398 -30.76 -4.04 -73.01
N HIS A 399 -30.60 -4.11 -71.69
CA HIS A 399 -30.02 -5.27 -71.02
C HIS A 399 -30.85 -6.54 -71.22
N TRP A 400 -32.19 -6.47 -71.17
CA TRP A 400 -33.02 -7.64 -71.46
C TRP A 400 -32.91 -8.09 -72.92
N ASN A 401 -32.92 -7.15 -73.87
CA ASN A 401 -32.70 -7.48 -75.29
C ASN A 401 -31.28 -8.04 -75.52
N TYR A 402 -30.28 -7.50 -74.83
CA TYR A 402 -28.91 -8.01 -74.85
C TYR A 402 -28.84 -9.41 -74.25
N MET A 403 -29.53 -9.69 -73.14
CA MET A 403 -29.61 -11.05 -72.57
C MET A 403 -30.39 -12.01 -73.47
N ALA A 404 -31.39 -11.55 -74.21
CA ALA A 404 -32.10 -12.37 -75.19
C ALA A 404 -31.24 -12.69 -76.42
N GLN A 405 -30.34 -11.78 -76.83
CA GLN A 405 -29.49 -11.95 -78.01
C GLN A 405 -28.12 -12.57 -77.70
N TYR A 406 -27.55 -12.30 -76.53
CA TYR A 406 -26.19 -12.66 -76.11
C TYR A 406 -26.14 -13.47 -74.80
N GLY A 407 -27.29 -13.75 -74.18
CA GLY A 407 -27.36 -14.57 -72.98
C GLY A 407 -27.24 -16.06 -73.27
N LEU A 408 -27.06 -16.83 -72.20
CA LEU A 408 -27.06 -18.29 -72.24
C LEU A 408 -28.44 -18.82 -72.65
N GLN A 409 -28.49 -19.55 -73.75
CA GLN A 409 -29.70 -20.22 -74.24
C GLN A 409 -29.48 -21.74 -74.25
N LEU A 410 -30.50 -22.50 -73.85
CA LEU A 410 -30.47 -23.96 -73.91
C LEU A 410 -30.48 -24.41 -75.39
N ASN A 411 -29.64 -25.39 -75.74
CA ASN A 411 -29.52 -25.96 -77.08
C ASN A 411 -29.14 -24.96 -78.19
N SER A 412 -28.65 -23.78 -77.82
CA SER A 412 -28.15 -22.79 -78.77
C SER A 412 -26.69 -22.48 -78.49
N ASP A 413 -25.93 -22.32 -79.57
CA ASP A 413 -24.52 -22.01 -79.50
C ASP A 413 -24.23 -20.64 -78.89
N PHE A 414 -23.07 -20.54 -78.22
CA PHE A 414 -22.41 -19.28 -77.89
C PHE A 414 -21.94 -18.51 -79.15
N ALA A 415 -22.62 -18.65 -80.31
CA ALA A 415 -22.14 -18.22 -81.62
C ALA A 415 -21.90 -16.72 -81.75
N VAL A 416 -22.46 -15.92 -80.86
CA VAL A 416 -22.50 -14.46 -81.01
C VAL A 416 -21.14 -13.77 -80.87
N ASN A 417 -20.11 -14.43 -80.32
CA ASN A 417 -18.79 -13.80 -80.13
C ASN A 417 -17.58 -14.60 -80.64
N THR A 418 -17.58 -15.93 -80.59
CA THR A 418 -16.37 -16.74 -80.84
C THR A 418 -16.50 -17.73 -81.99
N GLY A 419 -17.72 -18.05 -82.43
CA GLY A 419 -17.96 -19.13 -83.39
C GLY A 419 -17.50 -20.52 -82.91
N SER A 420 -17.25 -20.68 -81.60
CA SER A 420 -16.62 -21.89 -81.04
C SER A 420 -17.53 -23.12 -81.00
N GLY A 421 -18.82 -22.98 -81.31
CA GLY A 421 -19.78 -24.10 -81.34
C GLY A 421 -20.09 -24.70 -79.95
N LEU A 422 -19.67 -24.05 -78.88
CA LEU A 422 -19.98 -24.47 -77.51
C LEU A 422 -21.46 -24.16 -77.21
N LEU A 423 -22.15 -25.00 -76.43
CA LEU A 423 -23.48 -24.72 -75.88
C LEU A 423 -23.73 -25.47 -74.57
N ILE A 424 -24.75 -25.03 -73.81
CA ILE A 424 -25.40 -25.85 -72.79
C ILE A 424 -26.50 -26.65 -73.51
N ALA A 425 -26.37 -27.96 -73.51
CA ALA A 425 -27.25 -28.90 -74.18
C ALA A 425 -28.10 -29.72 -73.21
N ASP A 426 -29.32 -30.02 -73.65
CA ASP A 426 -30.18 -31.07 -73.12
C ASP A 426 -30.82 -31.77 -74.32
N ASP A 427 -30.53 -33.06 -74.49
CA ASP A 427 -30.96 -33.91 -75.59
C ASP A 427 -30.63 -33.35 -77.00
N TYR A 428 -29.43 -32.76 -77.18
CA TYR A 428 -29.03 -32.13 -78.45
C TYR A 428 -28.49 -33.14 -79.47
N PHE A 429 -27.62 -34.08 -79.06
CA PHE A 429 -27.11 -35.17 -79.86
C PHE A 429 -27.88 -36.49 -79.64
N GLY A 430 -28.45 -36.68 -78.45
CA GLY A 430 -29.27 -37.82 -78.05
C GLY A 430 -28.95 -38.30 -76.63
N GLY A 431 -29.89 -38.07 -75.70
CA GLY A 431 -29.87 -38.58 -74.34
C GLY A 431 -28.83 -37.94 -73.41
N GLU A 432 -28.21 -36.82 -73.81
CA GLU A 432 -27.24 -36.10 -72.99
C GLU A 432 -27.80 -34.87 -72.26
N SER A 433 -27.19 -34.47 -71.15
CA SER A 433 -27.41 -33.15 -70.54
C SER A 433 -26.08 -32.58 -70.02
N GLY A 434 -25.71 -31.37 -70.43
CA GLY A 434 -24.46 -30.71 -70.00
C GLY A 434 -23.89 -29.70 -71.00
N MET A 435 -22.57 -29.56 -71.04
CA MET A 435 -21.87 -28.67 -71.97
C MET A 435 -21.29 -29.46 -73.13
N VAL A 436 -21.55 -29.02 -74.36
CA VAL A 436 -21.10 -29.72 -75.57
C VAL A 436 -20.45 -28.75 -76.55
N ASP A 437 -19.45 -29.26 -77.27
CA ASP A 437 -18.86 -28.64 -78.45
C ASP A 437 -19.47 -29.27 -79.69
N ARG A 438 -20.35 -28.52 -80.36
CA ARG A 438 -21.02 -28.93 -81.58
C ARG A 438 -20.05 -29.15 -82.74
N ASN A 439 -19.03 -28.32 -82.86
CA ASN A 439 -18.17 -28.35 -84.04
C ASN A 439 -17.32 -29.62 -84.10
N ASN A 440 -17.04 -30.24 -82.95
CA ASN A 440 -16.26 -31.46 -82.83
C ASN A 440 -17.08 -32.70 -82.42
N ASP A 441 -18.40 -32.57 -82.26
CA ASP A 441 -19.29 -33.59 -81.69
C ASP A 441 -18.84 -34.11 -80.32
N ARG A 442 -18.30 -33.24 -79.45
CA ARG A 442 -17.67 -33.63 -78.19
C ARG A 442 -18.41 -33.10 -76.97
N PHE A 443 -18.46 -33.92 -75.93
CA PHE A 443 -18.90 -33.47 -74.61
C PHE A 443 -17.74 -32.74 -73.94
N VAL A 444 -17.90 -31.46 -73.60
CA VAL A 444 -16.94 -30.79 -72.71
C VAL A 444 -17.12 -31.35 -71.29
N SER A 445 -18.39 -31.41 -70.86
CA SER A 445 -18.83 -32.12 -69.66
C SER A 445 -20.33 -32.40 -69.78
N ALA A 446 -20.72 -33.63 -70.07
CA ALA A 446 -22.13 -34.00 -70.18
C ALA A 446 -22.40 -35.38 -69.60
N LYS A 447 -23.60 -35.56 -69.03
CA LYS A 447 -24.14 -36.89 -68.76
C LYS A 447 -24.66 -37.46 -70.06
N GLN A 448 -24.29 -38.68 -70.42
CA GLN A 448 -24.91 -39.46 -71.48
C GLN A 448 -25.16 -40.87 -70.93
N GLU A 449 -26.43 -41.32 -70.96
CA GLU A 449 -26.84 -42.59 -70.35
C GLU A 449 -26.34 -42.71 -68.88
N SER A 450 -25.59 -43.76 -68.57
CA SER A 450 -24.95 -44.03 -67.28
C SER A 450 -23.54 -43.44 -67.14
N PHE A 451 -23.12 -42.48 -67.97
CA PHE A 451 -21.77 -41.91 -67.91
C PHE A 451 -21.75 -40.39 -67.79
N TYR A 452 -20.88 -39.86 -66.93
CA TYR A 452 -20.37 -38.49 -67.10
C TYR A 452 -19.15 -38.54 -68.02
N LYS A 453 -19.26 -37.87 -69.18
CA LYS A 453 -18.24 -37.84 -70.21
C LYS A 453 -17.57 -36.47 -70.26
N TYR A 454 -16.24 -36.48 -70.29
CA TYR A 454 -15.39 -35.30 -70.34
C TYR A 454 -14.43 -35.41 -71.53
N GLY A 455 -14.61 -34.56 -72.52
CA GLY A 455 -13.85 -34.56 -73.78
C GLY A 455 -14.24 -35.65 -74.79
N SER A 456 -15.04 -36.64 -74.42
CA SER A 456 -15.39 -37.76 -75.31
C SER A 456 -16.33 -37.32 -76.44
N ARG A 457 -16.14 -37.89 -77.63
CA ARG A 457 -17.05 -37.72 -78.76
C ARG A 457 -18.39 -38.41 -78.46
N TYR A 458 -19.49 -37.89 -78.99
CA TYR A 458 -20.81 -38.52 -78.92
C TYR A 458 -20.73 -40.01 -79.31
N GLY A 459 -21.28 -40.88 -78.46
CA GLY A 459 -21.27 -42.34 -78.65
C GLY A 459 -19.93 -43.04 -78.41
N ASN A 460 -18.84 -42.32 -78.10
CA ASN A 460 -17.50 -42.88 -77.87
C ASN A 460 -17.02 -42.68 -76.42
N PHE A 461 -15.85 -43.21 -76.10
CA PHE A 461 -15.19 -43.13 -74.79
C PHE A 461 -13.74 -42.62 -74.87
N ASP A 462 -13.40 -41.88 -75.92
CA ASP A 462 -12.03 -41.42 -76.20
C ASP A 462 -11.52 -40.33 -75.23
N GLY A 463 -12.39 -39.71 -74.42
CA GLY A 463 -12.04 -38.80 -73.34
C GLY A 463 -11.95 -39.49 -71.97
N LEU A 464 -12.28 -38.77 -70.89
CA LEU A 464 -12.43 -39.33 -69.55
C LEU A 464 -13.91 -39.61 -69.28
N ASN A 465 -14.23 -40.81 -68.82
CA ASN A 465 -15.61 -41.29 -68.71
C ASN A 465 -15.82 -41.91 -67.34
N PHE A 466 -16.67 -41.30 -66.53
CA PHE A 466 -17.09 -41.81 -65.23
C PHE A 466 -18.40 -42.58 -65.36
N ASN A 467 -18.37 -43.87 -65.08
CA ASN A 467 -19.57 -44.69 -65.08
C ASN A 467 -20.33 -44.52 -63.75
N LEU A 468 -21.59 -44.11 -63.82
CA LEU A 468 -22.48 -43.85 -62.68
C LEU A 468 -22.88 -45.14 -61.95
N ASP A 469 -22.99 -46.26 -62.66
CA ASP A 469 -23.43 -47.54 -62.13
C ASP A 469 -22.29 -48.24 -61.38
N THR A 470 -21.10 -48.29 -61.98
CA THR A 470 -19.93 -48.96 -61.37
C THR A 470 -19.08 -48.03 -60.51
N ARG A 471 -19.21 -46.71 -60.67
CA ARG A 471 -18.37 -45.68 -60.02
C ARG A 471 -16.87 -45.81 -60.37
N LEU A 472 -16.58 -46.28 -61.58
CA LEU A 472 -15.23 -46.48 -62.13
C LEU A 472 -14.97 -45.54 -63.33
N PHE A 473 -13.69 -45.30 -63.63
CA PHE A 473 -13.27 -44.44 -64.74
C PHE A 473 -12.68 -45.23 -65.92
N GLY A 474 -12.97 -44.78 -67.12
CA GLY A 474 -12.25 -45.15 -68.35
C GLY A 474 -11.70 -43.91 -69.04
N MET A 475 -10.43 -43.93 -69.44
CA MET A 475 -9.75 -42.86 -70.17
C MET A 475 -9.29 -43.37 -71.53
N GLY A 476 -9.82 -42.80 -72.61
CA GLY A 476 -9.62 -43.31 -73.97
C GLY A 476 -10.49 -44.53 -74.31
N ARG A 477 -11.14 -45.13 -73.31
CA ARG A 477 -11.95 -46.34 -73.38
C ARG A 477 -13.08 -46.33 -72.36
N GLU A 478 -14.02 -47.26 -72.49
CA GLU A 478 -15.01 -47.53 -71.45
C GLU A 478 -14.33 -48.14 -70.20
N SER A 479 -14.84 -47.79 -69.01
CA SER A 479 -14.42 -48.40 -67.74
C SER A 479 -14.69 -49.91 -67.73
N ASN A 480 -13.77 -50.73 -67.21
CA ASN A 480 -14.10 -52.12 -66.89
C ASN A 480 -14.87 -52.20 -65.55
N LYS A 481 -15.11 -53.42 -65.06
CA LYS A 481 -15.90 -53.67 -63.84
C LYS A 481 -15.05 -53.84 -62.57
N GLU A 482 -13.73 -53.74 -62.68
CA GLU A 482 -12.80 -54.15 -61.61
C GLU A 482 -11.84 -53.02 -61.22
N ASP A 483 -11.28 -52.31 -62.20
CA ASP A 483 -10.25 -51.30 -61.98
C ASP A 483 -10.84 -49.90 -61.79
N LYS A 484 -10.27 -49.14 -60.85
CA LYS A 484 -10.73 -47.78 -60.56
C LYS A 484 -10.56 -46.83 -61.75
N LEU A 485 -9.50 -47.03 -62.52
CA LEU A 485 -9.20 -46.31 -63.75
C LEU A 485 -8.60 -47.29 -64.77
N THR A 486 -9.23 -47.41 -65.92
CA THR A 486 -8.64 -48.06 -67.09
C THR A 486 -8.21 -47.00 -68.09
N VAL A 487 -7.01 -47.15 -68.67
CA VAL A 487 -6.48 -46.21 -69.65
C VAL A 487 -6.17 -46.95 -70.95
N GLU A 488 -6.60 -46.39 -72.07
CA GLU A 488 -6.13 -46.78 -73.40
C GLU A 488 -4.93 -45.89 -73.78
N GLY A 489 -3.74 -46.48 -73.87
CA GLY A 489 -2.48 -45.78 -74.15
C GLY A 489 -1.50 -45.78 -72.97
N SER A 490 -0.40 -45.04 -73.11
CA SER A 490 0.65 -44.94 -72.10
C SER A 490 0.37 -43.82 -71.09
N VAL A 491 0.63 -44.09 -69.80
CA VAL A 491 0.53 -43.08 -68.73
C VAL A 491 1.92 -42.55 -68.39
N LYS A 492 2.13 -41.23 -68.52
CA LYS A 492 3.33 -40.55 -68.02
C LYS A 492 2.97 -39.78 -66.74
N ALA A 493 3.61 -40.14 -65.64
CA ALA A 493 3.49 -39.42 -64.37
C ALA A 493 4.65 -38.43 -64.20
N SER A 494 4.40 -37.27 -63.58
CA SER A 494 5.45 -36.30 -63.21
C SER A 494 6.22 -36.70 -61.94
N LYS A 495 5.68 -37.69 -61.22
CA LYS A 495 6.21 -38.31 -60.00
C LYS A 495 5.94 -39.82 -60.07
N ASN A 496 6.04 -40.52 -58.94
CA ASN A 496 5.87 -41.97 -58.88
C ASN A 496 4.41 -42.38 -58.63
N PHE A 497 4.10 -43.64 -58.95
CA PHE A 497 2.93 -44.35 -58.41
C PHE A 497 3.30 -44.89 -57.02
N LYS A 498 2.39 -44.74 -56.06
CA LYS A 498 2.57 -45.23 -54.69
C LYS A 498 1.66 -46.43 -54.45
N SER A 499 2.19 -47.49 -53.85
CA SER A 499 1.38 -48.58 -53.31
C SER A 499 0.59 -48.09 -52.09
N GLU A 500 -0.47 -48.81 -51.68
CA GLU A 500 -1.30 -48.43 -50.54
C GLU A 500 -0.48 -48.31 -49.23
N GLU A 501 0.48 -49.21 -49.04
CA GLU A 501 1.40 -49.19 -47.89
C GLU A 501 2.58 -48.21 -48.06
N GLU A 502 2.75 -47.62 -49.26
CA GLU A 502 3.86 -46.74 -49.65
C GLU A 502 5.26 -47.31 -49.37
N ARG A 503 5.39 -48.63 -49.35
CA ARG A 503 6.64 -49.32 -49.06
C ARG A 503 7.70 -49.03 -50.15
N PRO A 504 8.90 -48.54 -49.78
CA PRO A 504 9.93 -48.14 -50.75
C PRO A 504 10.54 -49.34 -51.50
N ASP A 505 10.31 -50.55 -51.01
CA ASP A 505 10.78 -51.82 -51.54
C ASP A 505 9.68 -52.58 -52.32
N THR A 506 8.76 -51.86 -52.98
CA THR A 506 7.67 -52.49 -53.75
C THR A 506 7.64 -52.05 -55.21
N ILE A 507 7.34 -52.98 -56.12
CA ILE A 507 7.10 -52.72 -57.56
C ILE A 507 5.73 -53.24 -57.98
N PHE A 508 5.02 -52.48 -58.81
CA PHE A 508 3.75 -52.92 -59.40
C PHE A 508 3.99 -54.01 -60.44
N ILE A 509 3.26 -55.11 -60.34
CA ILE A 509 3.25 -56.18 -61.34
C ILE A 509 1.88 -56.24 -62.05
N PRO A 510 1.81 -56.76 -63.30
CA PRO A 510 0.62 -56.62 -64.14
C PRO A 510 -0.68 -57.25 -63.61
N ASN A 511 -0.62 -58.10 -62.58
CA ASN A 511 -1.80 -58.71 -61.96
C ASN A 511 -2.44 -57.83 -60.87
N GLY A 512 -1.99 -56.58 -60.73
CA GLY A 512 -2.50 -55.61 -59.76
C GLY A 512 -1.88 -55.72 -58.37
N ASN A 513 -1.08 -56.74 -58.09
CA ASN A 513 -0.36 -56.86 -56.83
C ASN A 513 0.96 -56.08 -56.86
N VAL A 514 1.53 -55.87 -55.67
CA VAL A 514 2.92 -55.42 -55.52
C VAL A 514 3.84 -56.60 -55.27
N ALA A 515 5.05 -56.56 -55.82
CA ALA A 515 6.13 -57.48 -55.50
C ALA A 515 7.16 -56.79 -54.60
N SER A 516 7.64 -57.50 -53.58
CA SER A 516 8.70 -57.00 -52.67
C SER A 516 10.07 -57.13 -53.32
N LEU A 517 10.91 -56.13 -53.08
CA LEU A 517 12.30 -56.00 -53.51
C LEU A 517 13.29 -56.62 -52.49
N GLY A 518 12.83 -56.95 -51.27
CA GLY A 518 13.69 -57.28 -50.13
C GLY A 518 14.58 -58.53 -50.17
N ASP A 519 14.47 -59.39 -51.20
CA ASP A 519 15.35 -60.56 -51.32
C ASP A 519 16.60 -60.23 -52.17
N GLU A 520 16.50 -60.20 -53.50
CA GLU A 520 17.64 -60.04 -54.43
C GLU A 520 17.79 -58.62 -54.99
N ILE A 521 16.70 -57.85 -55.05
CA ILE A 521 16.64 -56.60 -55.79
C ILE A 521 16.40 -55.46 -54.82
N VAL A 522 17.43 -54.91 -54.19
CA VAL A 522 17.23 -53.84 -53.21
C VAL A 522 17.01 -52.48 -53.88
N ASN A 523 16.27 -51.62 -53.18
CA ASN A 523 16.26 -50.19 -53.45
C ASN A 523 17.43 -49.56 -52.67
N ASP A 524 18.50 -49.17 -53.36
CA ASP A 524 19.64 -48.51 -52.75
C ASP A 524 19.21 -47.08 -52.36
N GLU A 525 18.83 -46.89 -51.09
CA GLU A 525 18.30 -45.64 -50.55
C GLU A 525 19.23 -44.43 -50.80
N SER A 526 20.52 -44.67 -51.03
CA SER A 526 21.52 -43.62 -51.27
C SER A 526 21.42 -42.99 -52.67
N GLU A 527 20.92 -43.73 -53.67
CA GLU A 527 20.84 -43.28 -55.07
C GLU A 527 19.49 -43.55 -55.75
N TYR A 528 18.52 -44.15 -55.05
CA TYR A 528 17.23 -44.60 -55.60
C TYR A 528 17.37 -45.52 -56.83
N ALA A 529 18.49 -46.24 -56.90
CA ALA A 529 18.77 -47.20 -57.96
C ALA A 529 18.27 -48.58 -57.55
N ILE A 530 17.54 -49.24 -58.45
CA ILE A 530 17.23 -50.66 -58.32
C ILE A 530 18.52 -51.43 -58.61
N ARG A 531 19.08 -52.09 -57.60
CA ARG A 531 20.33 -52.86 -57.71
C ARG A 531 20.10 -54.32 -57.34
N LEU A 532 20.95 -55.19 -57.88
CA LEU A 532 21.04 -56.55 -57.39
C LEU A 532 22.00 -56.55 -56.20
N ASP A 533 21.55 -57.07 -55.06
CA ASP A 533 22.35 -57.16 -53.83
C ASP A 533 22.59 -58.63 -53.49
N PRO A 534 23.82 -59.15 -53.68
CA PRO A 534 24.15 -60.50 -53.26
C PRO A 534 24.02 -60.63 -51.75
N HIS A 535 23.34 -61.68 -51.27
CA HIS A 535 23.34 -61.96 -49.84
C HIS A 535 24.72 -62.48 -49.44
N GLU A 536 25.38 -61.77 -48.52
CA GLU A 536 26.70 -62.14 -48.03
C GLU A 536 26.60 -62.93 -46.72
N TYR A 537 27.33 -64.04 -46.65
CA TYR A 537 27.54 -64.83 -45.45
C TYR A 537 29.00 -64.82 -45.06
N GLU A 538 29.29 -64.61 -43.79
CA GLU A 538 30.62 -64.84 -43.22
C GLU A 538 30.65 -66.16 -42.45
N ILE A 539 31.65 -67.00 -42.73
CA ILE A 539 31.87 -68.22 -41.95
C ILE A 539 32.50 -67.81 -40.62
N GLY A 540 31.76 -68.00 -39.53
CA GLY A 540 32.26 -67.69 -38.19
C GLY A 540 33.36 -68.65 -37.69
N PRO A 541 33.92 -68.40 -36.48
CA PRO A 541 35.08 -69.12 -35.94
C PRO A 541 34.91 -70.64 -35.76
N SER A 542 33.67 -71.14 -35.78
CA SER A 542 33.38 -72.58 -35.76
C SER A 542 33.85 -73.29 -37.05
N GLY A 543 34.10 -72.52 -38.11
CA GLY A 543 34.45 -73.03 -39.43
C GLY A 543 33.28 -73.74 -40.14
N TYR A 544 32.04 -73.57 -39.70
CA TYR A 544 30.89 -74.26 -40.29
C TYR A 544 29.73 -73.30 -40.56
N LEU A 545 29.23 -73.29 -41.80
CA LEU A 545 28.10 -72.48 -42.24
C LEU A 545 27.05 -73.37 -42.95
N ASP A 546 25.80 -73.29 -42.51
CA ASP A 546 24.65 -73.85 -43.23
C ASP A 546 23.90 -72.75 -43.99
N VAL A 547 23.60 -72.98 -45.27
CA VAL A 547 22.90 -72.01 -46.12
C VAL A 547 21.60 -72.62 -46.65
N ASP A 548 20.47 -71.96 -46.39
CA ASP A 548 19.16 -72.20 -47.00
C ASP A 548 18.58 -70.83 -47.37
N ASP A 549 18.97 -70.36 -48.55
CA ASP A 549 18.72 -69.01 -49.00
C ASP A 549 18.21 -69.01 -50.43
N ARG A 550 17.12 -68.28 -50.69
CA ARG A 550 16.46 -68.17 -51.98
C ARG A 550 17.09 -67.10 -52.88
N ASN A 551 17.95 -66.25 -52.34
CA ASN A 551 18.63 -65.21 -53.10
C ASN A 551 19.35 -65.81 -54.31
N ARG A 552 19.18 -65.18 -55.46
CA ARG A 552 19.83 -65.65 -56.69
C ARG A 552 21.31 -65.34 -56.69
N LEU A 553 21.75 -64.30 -56.00
CA LEU A 553 23.16 -63.95 -55.84
C LEU A 553 23.53 -64.15 -54.38
N ILE A 554 24.52 -65.01 -54.11
CA ILE A 554 24.99 -65.30 -52.76
C ILE A 554 26.51 -65.25 -52.75
N HIS A 555 27.08 -64.51 -51.82
CA HIS A 555 28.51 -64.50 -51.53
C HIS A 555 28.75 -65.15 -50.18
N ILE A 556 29.76 -66.01 -50.08
CA ILE A 556 30.17 -66.61 -48.81
C ILE A 556 31.65 -66.34 -48.64
N VAL A 557 32.01 -65.69 -47.54
CA VAL A 557 33.37 -65.29 -47.21
C VAL A 557 33.83 -66.11 -46.02
N GLY A 558 34.96 -66.80 -46.16
CA GLY A 558 35.56 -67.58 -45.07
C GLY A 558 37.02 -67.23 -44.87
N GLU A 559 37.43 -66.98 -43.64
CA GLU A 559 38.80 -66.57 -43.27
C GLU A 559 39.47 -67.49 -42.22
N HIS A 560 38.80 -68.58 -41.85
CA HIS A 560 39.24 -69.49 -40.79
C HIS A 560 39.87 -70.77 -41.32
N ILE A 561 40.49 -71.54 -40.44
CA ILE A 561 41.05 -72.86 -40.79
C ILE A 561 39.96 -73.93 -40.77
N LYS A 562 40.04 -74.92 -41.68
CA LYS A 562 39.15 -76.09 -41.74
C LYS A 562 37.66 -75.73 -41.89
N MET A 563 37.35 -74.92 -42.90
CA MET A 563 35.98 -74.44 -43.12
C MET A 563 35.10 -75.43 -43.90
N VAL A 564 33.80 -75.38 -43.64
CA VAL A 564 32.76 -76.12 -44.35
C VAL A 564 31.58 -75.21 -44.60
N VAL A 565 31.17 -75.12 -45.86
CA VAL A 565 29.88 -74.54 -46.27
C VAL A 565 28.97 -75.67 -46.68
N ASN A 566 27.78 -75.76 -46.09
CA ASN A 566 26.76 -76.73 -46.44
C ASN A 566 25.49 -76.04 -46.90
N PHE A 567 25.19 -76.13 -48.20
CA PHE A 567 23.90 -75.72 -48.73
C PHE A 567 22.85 -76.77 -48.38
N LYS A 568 22.01 -76.45 -47.40
CA LYS A 568 20.87 -77.28 -46.98
C LYS A 568 19.83 -77.41 -48.09
N GLU A 569 19.66 -76.35 -48.86
CA GLU A 569 18.80 -76.28 -50.03
C GLU A 569 19.47 -75.41 -51.11
N ILE A 570 19.24 -75.74 -52.37
CA ILE A 570 19.65 -74.93 -53.51
C ILE A 570 18.43 -74.60 -54.36
N TYR A 571 18.33 -73.34 -54.76
CA TYR A 571 17.20 -72.82 -55.52
C TYR A 571 17.56 -72.63 -57.00
N PRO A 572 16.58 -72.75 -57.93
CA PRO A 572 16.83 -72.57 -59.35
C PRO A 572 17.45 -71.20 -59.69
N LYS A 573 18.39 -71.19 -60.64
CA LYS A 573 19.03 -69.99 -61.22
C LYS A 573 19.98 -69.20 -60.31
N GLN A 574 20.39 -69.76 -59.16
CA GLN A 574 21.37 -69.12 -58.29
C GLN A 574 22.77 -69.05 -58.92
N GLN A 575 23.51 -68.02 -58.56
CA GLN A 575 24.93 -67.81 -58.77
C GLN A 575 25.56 -67.52 -57.41
N ILE A 576 26.41 -68.44 -56.98
CA ILE A 576 26.98 -68.45 -55.64
C ILE A 576 28.49 -68.33 -55.77
N VAL A 577 29.08 -67.40 -55.03
CA VAL A 577 30.54 -67.21 -54.99
C VAL A 577 31.03 -67.49 -53.59
N ILE A 578 31.99 -68.40 -53.46
CA ILE A 578 32.51 -68.85 -52.17
C ILE A 578 34.00 -68.53 -52.14
N TYR A 579 34.40 -67.64 -51.23
CA TYR A 579 35.76 -67.17 -51.07
C TYR A 579 36.41 -67.88 -49.89
N ASN A 580 37.56 -68.54 -50.13
CA ASN A 580 38.38 -69.11 -49.08
C ASN A 580 39.65 -68.28 -48.90
N PHE A 581 39.63 -67.36 -47.95
CA PHE A 581 40.75 -66.49 -47.60
C PHE A 581 41.63 -67.05 -46.47
N ASP A 582 41.60 -68.36 -46.21
CA ASP A 582 42.52 -68.98 -45.24
C ASP A 582 44.00 -68.71 -45.63
N LYS A 583 44.68 -67.92 -44.79
CA LYS A 583 46.08 -67.49 -44.97
C LYS A 583 47.10 -68.59 -44.71
N TYR A 584 46.69 -69.70 -44.12
CA TYR A 584 47.54 -70.86 -43.81
C TYR A 584 47.36 -72.00 -44.82
N GLY A 585 46.58 -71.78 -45.88
CA GLY A 585 46.39 -72.74 -46.98
C GLY A 585 45.42 -73.88 -46.68
N GLY A 586 44.57 -73.75 -45.65
CA GLY A 586 43.55 -74.74 -45.35
C GLY A 586 42.45 -74.80 -46.40
N ILE A 587 41.91 -76.01 -46.58
CA ILE A 587 40.83 -76.27 -47.54
C ILE A 587 39.47 -75.93 -46.93
N MET A 588 38.57 -75.41 -47.76
CA MET A 588 37.15 -75.26 -47.44
C MET A 588 36.34 -76.32 -48.18
N ALA A 589 35.62 -77.18 -47.44
CA ALA A 589 34.72 -78.16 -48.04
C ALA A 589 33.39 -77.49 -48.40
N VAL A 590 32.92 -77.72 -49.63
CA VAL A 590 31.61 -77.28 -50.09
C VAL A 590 30.70 -78.49 -50.20
N LYS A 591 29.59 -78.45 -49.45
CA LYS A 591 28.58 -79.50 -49.39
C LYS A 591 27.25 -79.00 -49.94
N VAL A 592 26.55 -79.87 -50.65
CA VAL A 592 25.16 -79.65 -51.08
C VAL A 592 24.34 -80.84 -50.60
N TYR A 593 23.26 -80.56 -49.85
CA TYR A 593 22.46 -81.57 -49.14
C TYR A 593 23.33 -82.52 -48.29
N GLY A 594 24.35 -81.96 -47.60
CA GLY A 594 25.27 -82.72 -46.73
C GLY A 594 26.35 -83.53 -47.45
N LYS A 595 26.37 -83.58 -48.79
CA LYS A 595 27.37 -84.31 -49.58
C LYS A 595 28.48 -83.39 -50.07
N ASP A 596 29.74 -83.78 -49.89
CA ASP A 596 30.90 -83.05 -50.43
C ASP A 596 30.88 -83.01 -51.97
N ILE A 597 30.95 -81.80 -52.52
CA ILE A 597 30.96 -81.57 -53.98
C ILE A 597 32.23 -80.88 -54.47
N TYR A 598 32.92 -80.13 -53.63
CA TYR A 598 34.17 -79.46 -53.98
C TYR A 598 35.00 -79.14 -52.73
N HIS A 599 36.32 -79.00 -52.89
CA HIS A 599 37.22 -78.52 -51.84
C HIS A 599 38.01 -77.33 -52.38
N ILE A 600 37.75 -76.14 -51.86
CA ILE A 600 38.38 -74.89 -52.31
C ILE A 600 39.72 -74.75 -51.59
N PRO A 601 40.86 -74.63 -52.29
CA PRO A 601 42.14 -74.33 -51.67
C PRO A 601 42.13 -72.97 -50.94
N GLY A 602 42.98 -72.80 -49.93
CA GLY A 602 43.18 -71.49 -49.30
C GLY A 602 43.78 -70.49 -50.27
N GLY A 603 43.27 -69.26 -50.30
CA GLY A 603 43.65 -68.23 -51.26
C GLY A 603 42.97 -68.35 -52.63
N SER A 604 41.86 -69.10 -52.72
CA SER A 604 41.06 -69.26 -53.94
C SER A 604 39.57 -69.04 -53.69
N PHE A 605 38.82 -68.74 -54.74
CA PHE A 605 37.36 -68.71 -54.71
C PHE A 605 36.77 -69.71 -55.72
N LEU A 606 35.52 -70.10 -55.45
CA LEU A 606 34.73 -70.97 -56.31
C LEU A 606 33.43 -70.27 -56.72
N ARG A 607 33.06 -70.38 -57.99
CA ARG A 607 31.73 -69.99 -58.46
C ARG A 607 30.89 -71.20 -58.78
N LEU A 608 29.68 -71.21 -58.25
CA LEU A 608 28.66 -72.20 -58.52
C LEU A 608 27.49 -71.55 -59.25
N TYR A 609 27.00 -72.18 -60.32
CA TYR A 609 25.76 -71.82 -60.98
C TYR A 609 24.76 -72.95 -60.80
N VAL A 610 23.60 -72.63 -60.25
CA VAL A 610 22.48 -73.55 -60.11
C VAL A 610 21.54 -73.34 -61.29
N THR A 611 21.36 -74.35 -62.14
CA THR A 611 20.48 -74.22 -63.30
C THR A 611 19.01 -74.15 -62.89
N LYS A 612 18.11 -73.81 -63.83
CA LYS A 612 16.65 -73.87 -63.60
C LYS A 612 16.19 -75.25 -63.08
N SER A 613 16.89 -76.32 -63.44
CA SER A 613 16.61 -77.69 -63.03
C SER A 613 17.42 -78.13 -61.80
N ARG A 614 17.95 -77.20 -61.00
CA ARG A 614 18.76 -77.44 -59.79
C ARG A 614 20.03 -78.28 -60.00
N ARG A 615 20.67 -78.19 -61.18
CA ARG A 615 22.01 -78.77 -61.38
C ARG A 615 23.06 -77.76 -60.95
N VAL A 616 24.05 -78.19 -60.18
CA VAL A 616 25.17 -77.36 -59.73
C VAL A 616 26.32 -77.48 -60.72
N ILE A 617 26.73 -76.36 -61.30
CA ILE A 617 27.89 -76.26 -62.20
C ILE A 617 28.96 -75.46 -61.47
N ALA A 618 30.11 -76.08 -61.22
CA ALA A 618 31.27 -75.41 -60.63
C ALA A 618 32.19 -74.91 -61.75
N GLU A 619 32.52 -73.62 -61.74
CA GLU A 619 33.69 -73.11 -62.48
C GLU A 619 34.96 -73.52 -61.74
N ARG A 620 36.08 -73.70 -62.46
CA ARG A 620 37.37 -74.03 -61.83
C ARG A 620 37.73 -72.93 -60.82
N ASP A 621 38.26 -73.33 -59.67
CA ASP A 621 38.72 -72.36 -58.68
C ASP A 621 39.82 -71.46 -59.25
N LEU A 622 39.78 -70.20 -58.84
CA LEU A 622 40.72 -69.17 -59.25
C LEU A 622 41.33 -68.52 -58.01
N PRO A 623 42.59 -68.07 -58.08
CA PRO A 623 43.21 -67.35 -56.97
C PRO A 623 42.42 -66.10 -56.59
N CYS A 624 42.32 -65.81 -55.30
CA CYS A 624 41.82 -64.54 -54.77
C CYS A 624 42.64 -64.06 -53.58
N GLU A 625 42.76 -62.74 -53.48
CA GLU A 625 43.39 -62.05 -52.35
C GLU A 625 42.45 -60.96 -51.83
N PHE A 626 42.48 -60.72 -50.52
CA PHE A 626 41.77 -59.61 -49.89
C PHE A 626 42.62 -58.34 -50.06
N VAL A 627 42.10 -57.35 -50.78
CA VAL A 627 42.91 -56.19 -51.25
C VAL A 627 42.69 -54.92 -50.43
N TRP A 628 41.70 -54.89 -49.53
CA TRP A 628 41.43 -53.76 -48.64
C TRP A 628 40.78 -54.21 -47.34
#